data_AF-A0A4Q3VMC1-F1
#
_entry.id   AF-A0A4Q3VMC1-F1
#
_cell.length_a   1.000
_cell.length_b   1.000
_cell.length_c   1.000
_cell.angle_alpha   90.00
_cell.angle_beta   90.00
_cell.angle_gamma   90.00
#
_symmetry.space_group_name_H-M   'P 1'
#
loop_
_entity.id
_entity.type
_entity.pdbx_description
1 polymer ?
#
loop_
_entity_poly.entity_id
_entity_poly.type
_entity_poly.pdbx_seq_one_letter_code
_entity_poly.pdbx_strand_id
1 'polypeptide(L)'
;HETRRPRRAVPSSPRRRTAKAPTPVLAPASIALNSATADDLDRLPGVGPATAQKILDERHRRGGFQSIEELLDVKGIGPAKLAKMRPYLTL
;
A
#
# COMPACT_ATOMS: atom_id res chain seq x y z
N HIS A 1 -45.42 -35.90 8.11
CA HIS A 1 -44.58 -35.54 6.95
C HIS A 1 -43.90 -34.21 7.22
N GLU A 2 -42.58 -34.28 7.37
CA GLU A 2 -41.64 -33.17 7.48
C GLU A 2 -41.37 -32.55 6.09
N THR A 3 -40.55 -31.50 6.03
CA THR A 3 -39.96 -30.82 4.86
C THR A 3 -40.90 -29.89 4.05
N ARG A 4 -40.57 -28.63 3.77
CA ARG A 4 -39.26 -27.97 3.65
C ARG A 4 -39.45 -26.45 3.73
N ARG A 5 -38.77 -25.79 4.69
CA ARG A 5 -38.52 -24.33 4.65
C ARG A 5 -37.64 -24.02 3.42
N PRO A 6 -37.88 -22.92 2.67
CA PRO A 6 -36.90 -22.47 1.69
C PRO A 6 -35.66 -21.95 2.44
N ARG A 7 -34.53 -22.61 2.19
CA ARG A 7 -33.21 -22.15 2.64
C ARG A 7 -32.90 -20.83 1.95
N ARG A 8 -33.04 -19.73 2.67
CA ARG A 8 -32.45 -18.44 2.30
C ARG A 8 -30.93 -18.61 2.33
N ALA A 9 -30.32 -18.45 1.15
CA ALA A 9 -28.89 -18.50 0.96
C ALA A 9 -28.20 -17.46 1.86
N VAL A 10 -27.24 -17.94 2.65
CA VAL A 10 -26.23 -17.10 3.29
C VAL A 10 -25.02 -17.06 2.34
N PRO A 11 -24.64 -15.91 1.77
CA PRO A 11 -23.31 -15.77 1.23
C PRO A 11 -22.33 -15.52 2.39
N SER A 12 -21.47 -16.51 2.61
CA SER A 12 -20.35 -16.45 3.54
C SER A 12 -19.24 -15.52 3.01
N SER A 13 -19.01 -14.41 3.72
CA SER A 13 -17.72 -13.71 3.93
C SER A 13 -16.93 -13.18 2.70
N PRO A 14 -16.28 -12.00 2.84
CA PRO A 14 -15.05 -11.96 3.61
C PRO A 14 -15.03 -10.88 4.71
N ARG A 15 -14.67 -11.37 5.90
CA ARG A 15 -13.80 -10.77 6.90
C ARG A 15 -13.29 -9.33 6.63
N ARG A 16 -13.63 -8.50 7.62
CA ARG A 16 -12.82 -7.42 8.21
C ARG A 16 -12.78 -6.07 7.47
N ARG A 17 -13.88 -5.33 7.62
CA ARG A 17 -13.85 -3.86 7.68
C ARG A 17 -13.37 -3.42 9.07
N THR A 18 -12.13 -2.94 9.17
CA THR A 18 -11.58 -2.04 10.21
C THR A 18 -10.18 -1.65 9.68
N ALA A 19 -9.76 -0.40 9.47
CA ALA A 19 -10.08 0.84 10.16
C ALA A 19 -9.78 2.09 9.31
N LYS A 20 -10.59 3.14 9.51
CA LYS A 20 -10.24 4.57 9.55
C LYS A 20 -9.20 5.07 8.52
N ALA A 21 -9.66 5.45 7.34
CA ALA A 21 -8.89 6.34 6.47
C ALA A 21 -9.06 7.78 6.98
N PRO A 22 -8.02 8.46 7.49
CA PRO A 22 -8.06 9.91 7.54
C PRO A 22 -8.04 10.41 6.09
N THR A 23 -8.94 11.33 5.76
CA THR A 23 -8.90 12.13 4.54
C THR A 23 -7.50 12.69 4.34
N PRO A 24 -6.77 12.33 3.26
CA PRO A 24 -5.55 13.04 2.94
C PRO A 24 -5.98 14.41 2.42
N VAL A 25 -5.80 15.40 3.28
CA VAL A 25 -5.81 16.81 2.92
C VAL A 25 -4.90 17.00 1.71
N LEU A 26 -5.43 17.72 0.73
CA LEU A 26 -4.81 18.09 -0.53
C LEU A 26 -3.46 18.80 -0.25
N ALA A 27 -2.38 18.05 -0.10
CA ALA A 27 -1.02 18.59 -0.03
C ALA A 27 -0.38 18.44 -1.42
N PRO A 28 0.16 19.53 -2.00
CA PRO A 28 0.68 19.51 -3.36
C PRO A 28 1.98 18.70 -3.41
N ALA A 29 2.03 17.71 -4.31
CA ALA A 29 3.24 17.01 -4.78
C ALA A 29 3.96 16.00 -3.84
N SER A 30 3.27 15.41 -2.84
CA SER A 30 3.83 14.29 -2.05
C SER A 30 3.19 12.95 -2.40
N ILE A 31 4.01 11.93 -2.63
CA ILE A 31 3.61 10.56 -2.97
C ILE A 31 3.39 9.76 -1.69
N ALA A 32 2.14 9.36 -1.44
CA ALA A 32 1.77 8.60 -0.26
C ALA A 32 2.19 7.14 -0.39
N LEU A 33 3.16 6.66 0.39
CA LEU A 33 3.72 5.32 0.31
C LEU A 33 2.67 4.20 0.43
N ASN A 34 1.63 4.40 1.25
CA ASN A 34 0.52 3.45 1.36
C ASN A 34 -0.55 3.57 0.28
N SER A 35 -0.55 4.61 -0.56
CA SER A 35 -1.49 4.77 -1.68
C SER A 35 -0.80 4.90 -3.04
N ALA A 36 0.53 4.94 -3.05
CA ALA A 36 1.33 5.14 -4.24
C ALA A 36 1.16 3.96 -5.17
N THR A 37 1.02 4.27 -6.46
CA THR A 37 1.03 3.27 -7.51
C THR A 37 2.45 2.96 -7.94
N ALA A 38 2.63 1.90 -8.75
CA ALA A 38 3.94 1.62 -9.33
C ALA A 38 4.48 2.80 -10.15
N ASP A 39 3.60 3.54 -10.82
CA ASP A 39 3.95 4.70 -11.63
C ASP A 39 4.42 5.86 -10.76
N ASP A 40 3.70 6.18 -9.68
CA ASP A 40 4.12 7.20 -8.71
C ASP A 40 5.50 6.89 -8.13
N LEU A 41 5.73 5.63 -7.76
CA LEU A 41 7.03 5.20 -7.22
C LEU A 41 8.13 5.26 -8.29
N ASP A 42 7.84 4.89 -9.54
CA ASP A 42 8.77 4.97 -10.67
C ASP A 42 9.22 6.42 -10.98
N ARG A 43 8.34 7.39 -10.75
CA ARG A 43 8.66 8.83 -10.90
C ARG A 43 9.71 9.32 -9.91
N LEU A 44 10.08 8.52 -8.92
CA LEU A 44 11.07 8.88 -7.91
C LEU A 44 12.52 8.64 -8.39
N PRO A 45 13.44 9.58 -8.14
CA PRO A 45 14.81 9.54 -8.69
C PRO A 45 15.66 8.38 -8.12
N GLY A 46 15.72 7.26 -8.84
CA GLY A 46 16.47 6.06 -8.46
C GLY A 46 15.59 4.85 -8.08
N VAL A 47 14.28 5.02 -8.06
CA VAL A 47 13.31 3.91 -8.17
C VAL A 47 13.07 3.71 -9.66
N GLY A 48 13.01 2.44 -10.06
CA GLY A 48 12.60 2.07 -11.40
C GLY A 48 11.49 1.03 -11.31
N PRO A 49 11.00 0.50 -12.44
CA PRO A 49 9.81 -0.35 -12.48
C PRO A 49 9.99 -1.61 -11.63
N ALA A 50 11.20 -2.20 -11.63
CA ALA A 50 11.51 -3.37 -10.80
C ALA A 50 11.49 -3.07 -9.30
N THR A 51 11.91 -1.88 -8.89
CA THR A 51 11.90 -1.48 -7.48
C THR A 51 10.49 -1.09 -7.06
N ALA A 52 9.75 -0.36 -7.90
CA ALA A 52 8.35 0.00 -7.65
C ALA A 52 7.46 -1.23 -7.41
N GLN A 53 7.61 -2.27 -8.24
CA GLN A 53 6.89 -3.54 -8.03
C GLN A 53 7.23 -4.20 -6.69
N LYS A 54 8.51 -4.17 -6.27
CA LYS A 54 8.92 -4.71 -4.97
C LYS A 54 8.35 -3.94 -3.80
N ILE A 55 8.23 -2.61 -3.91
CA ILE A 55 7.58 -1.80 -2.87
C ILE A 55 6.11 -2.22 -2.73
N LEU A 56 5.41 -2.46 -3.84
CA LEU A 56 4.03 -2.94 -3.81
C LEU A 56 3.90 -4.34 -3.22
N ASP A 57 4.80 -5.25 -3.57
CA ASP A 57 4.85 -6.61 -2.97
C ASP A 57 5.13 -6.53 -1.47
N GLU A 58 6.09 -5.70 -1.06
CA GLU A 58 6.43 -5.48 0.35
C GLU A 58 5.26 -4.86 1.12
N ARG A 59 4.58 -3.87 0.53
CA ARG A 59 3.35 -3.29 1.08
C ARG A 59 2.28 -4.36 1.29
N HIS A 60 2.10 -5.25 0.33
CA HIS A 60 1.12 -6.34 0.43
C HIS A 60 1.51 -7.36 1.51
N ARG A 61 2.79 -7.72 1.59
CA ARG A 61 3.32 -8.63 2.62
C ARG A 61 3.20 -8.07 4.03
N ARG A 62 3.50 -6.78 4.22
CA ARG A 62 3.44 -6.10 5.53
C ARG A 62 2.02 -5.65 5.91
N GLY A 63 1.17 -5.42 4.91
CA GLY A 63 -0.14 -4.78 5.09
C GLY A 63 -0.07 -3.25 5.13
N GLY A 64 1.06 -2.65 4.78
CA GLY A 64 1.29 -1.21 4.79
C GLY A 64 2.67 -0.83 5.32
N PHE A 65 3.08 0.40 5.06
CA PHE A 65 4.26 1.03 5.63
C PHE A 65 3.87 1.99 6.75
N GLN A 66 4.52 1.88 7.89
CA GLN A 66 4.38 2.77 9.04
C GLN A 66 5.34 3.95 8.98
N SER A 67 6.47 3.79 8.29
CA SER A 67 7.52 4.80 8.16
C SER A 67 8.14 4.79 6.77
N ILE A 68 8.62 5.96 6.32
CA ILE A 68 9.38 6.08 5.06
C ILE A 68 10.67 5.24 5.11
N GLU A 69 11.23 5.01 6.29
CA GLU A 69 12.47 4.24 6.47
C GLU A 69 12.31 2.74 6.16
N GLU A 70 11.08 2.21 6.21
CA GLU A 70 10.82 0.82 5.84
C GLU A 70 11.05 0.53 4.36
N LEU A 71 11.09 1.57 3.51
CA LEU A 71 11.54 1.43 2.13
C LEU A 71 12.98 0.93 2.05
N LEU A 72 13.84 1.13 3.06
CA LEU A 72 15.20 0.57 3.09
C LEU A 72 15.23 -0.95 3.15
N ASP A 73 14.16 -1.56 3.65
CA ASP A 73 14.05 -3.02 3.71
C ASP A 73 13.69 -3.61 2.34
N VAL A 74 13.20 -2.78 1.41
CA VAL A 74 12.86 -3.19 0.04
C VAL A 74 14.14 -3.42 -0.77
N LYS A 75 14.31 -4.65 -1.25
CA LYS A 75 15.44 -5.05 -2.11
C LYS A 75 15.59 -4.15 -3.35
N GLY A 76 16.58 -3.25 -3.34
CA GLY A 76 16.89 -2.36 -4.46
C GLY A 76 16.73 -0.87 -4.14
N ILE A 77 16.20 -0.56 -2.95
CA ILE A 77 16.23 0.77 -2.35
C ILE A 77 17.40 0.81 -1.37
N GLY A 78 18.30 1.75 -1.59
CA GLY A 78 19.39 2.03 -0.67
C GLY A 78 19.16 3.36 0.06
N PRO A 79 19.94 3.63 1.12
CA PRO A 79 19.86 4.90 1.87
C PRO A 79 20.06 6.13 0.98
N ALA A 80 20.93 6.03 -0.02
CA ALA A 80 21.16 7.12 -0.98
C ALA A 80 19.92 7.44 -1.84
N LYS A 81 19.14 6.43 -2.23
CA LYS A 81 17.91 6.61 -3.01
C LYS A 81 16.79 7.13 -2.12
N LEU A 82 16.64 6.52 -0.94
CA LEU A 82 15.63 6.94 0.01
C LEU A 82 15.80 8.40 0.40
N ALA A 83 17.02 8.84 0.73
CA ALA A 83 17.28 10.24 1.12
C ALA A 83 16.83 11.24 0.04
N LYS A 84 16.99 10.91 -1.25
CA LYS A 84 16.55 11.75 -2.38
C LYS A 84 15.03 11.81 -2.52
N MET A 85 14.35 10.73 -2.14
CA MET A 85 12.89 10.58 -2.32
C MET A 85 12.10 10.95 -1.07
N ARG A 86 12.71 10.83 0.11
CA ARG A 86 12.16 11.13 1.43
C ARG A 86 11.42 12.47 1.48
N PRO A 87 11.90 13.59 0.90
CA PRO A 87 11.15 14.85 0.90
C PRO A 87 9.86 14.82 0.05
N TYR A 88 9.76 13.88 -0.90
CA TYR A 88 8.59 13.70 -1.77
C TYR A 88 7.67 12.58 -1.29
N LEU A 89 8.04 11.84 -0.25
CA LEU A 89 7.28 10.70 0.27
C LEU A 89 6.49 11.10 1.51
N THR A 90 5.26 10.61 1.59
CA THR A 90 4.41 10.67 2.79
C THR A 90 3.84 9.27 3.09
N LEU A 91 3.14 9.10 4.20
CA LEU A 91 2.55 7.81 4.60
C LEU A 91 1.14 7.62 4.04
#